data_AF-A0A3M2XAS1-F1
#
_entry.id   AF-A0A3M2XAS1-F1
#
_cell.length_a   1.000
_cell.length_b   1.000
_cell.length_c   1.000
_cell.angle_alpha   90.00
_cell.angle_beta   90.00
_cell.angle_gamma   90.00
#
_symmetry.space_group_name_H-M   'P 1'
#
loop_
_entity.id
_entity.type
_entity.pdbx_description
1 polymer ?
#
loop_
_entity_poly.entity_id
_entity_poly.type
_entity_poly.pdbx_seq_one_letter_code
_entity_poly.pdbx_strand_id
1 'polypeptide(L)' 'MKIKAPVITIDGPSGSGKGTVAGLLAKKLGWCLLDSGALYRLLAFAARNH' A
#
# COMPACT_ATOMS: atom_id res chain seq x y z
N MET A 1 25.49 12.54 -2.46
CA MET A 1 24.30 12.43 -3.33
C MET A 1 23.30 11.50 -2.66
N LYS A 2 22.04 11.90 -2.45
CA LYS A 2 21.01 11.00 -1.91
C LYS A 2 20.57 10.05 -3.01
N ILE A 3 20.80 8.75 -2.82
CA ILE A 3 20.24 7.72 -3.69
C ILE A 3 18.72 7.77 -3.48
N LYS A 4 17.98 8.14 -4.53
CA LYS A 4 16.51 8.13 -4.49
C LYS A 4 16.09 6.67 -4.62
N ALA A 5 15.53 6.11 -3.56
CA ALA A 5 14.93 4.78 -3.64
C ALA A 5 13.84 4.79 -4.74
N PRO A 6 13.76 3.76 -5.59
CA PRO A 6 12.73 3.70 -6.60
C PRO A 6 11.36 3.48 -5.93
N VAL A 7 10.35 4.26 -6.32
CA VAL A 7 8.99 4.23 -5.76
C VAL A 7 7.99 4.05 -6.88
N ILE A 8 7.04 3.13 -6.71
CA ILE A 8 5.92 2.89 -7.63
C ILE A 8 4.63 3.15 -6.86
N THR A 9 3.75 3.98 -7.43
CA THR A 9 2.39 4.22 -6.91
C THR A 9 1.37 3.47 -7.77
N ILE A 10 0.32 2.93 -7.13
CA ILE A 10 -0.75 2.18 -7.82
C ILE A 10 -2.09 2.75 -7.35
N ASP A 11 -2.69 3.57 -8.21
CA ASP A 11 -3.93 4.31 -7.93
C ASP A 11 -5.11 3.83 -8.78
N GLY A 12 -6.33 4.13 -8.35
CA GLY A 12 -7.57 3.78 -9.05
C GLY A 12 -8.77 3.50 -8.11
N PRO A 13 -9.95 3.22 -8.67
CA PRO A 13 -11.21 3.12 -7.91
C PRO A 13 -11.22 2.00 -6.86
N SER A 14 -12.12 2.07 -5.87
CA SER A 14 -12.32 0.96 -4.94
C SER A 14 -12.72 -0.33 -5.67
N GLY A 15 -12.26 -1.48 -5.18
CA GLY A 15 -12.57 -2.79 -5.80
C GLY A 15 -11.82 -3.14 -7.08
N SER A 16 -10.99 -2.25 -7.66
CA SER A 16 -10.27 -2.52 -8.93
C SER A 16 -9.07 -3.48 -8.83
N GLY A 17 -8.82 -4.11 -7.68
CA GLY A 17 -7.72 -5.07 -7.50
C GLY A 17 -6.32 -4.50 -7.25
N LYS A 18 -6.20 -3.19 -6.99
CA LYS A 18 -4.90 -2.49 -6.78
C LYS A 18 -4.01 -3.15 -5.72
N GLY A 19 -4.59 -3.46 -4.54
CA GLY A 19 -3.83 -4.09 -3.45
C GLY A 19 -3.25 -5.45 -3.85
N THR A 20 -4.02 -6.23 -4.62
CA THR A 20 -3.58 -7.52 -5.16
C THR A 20 -2.41 -7.34 -6.12
N VAL A 21 -2.52 -6.44 -7.09
CA VAL A 21 -1.44 -6.16 -8.05
C VAL A 21 -0.21 -5.60 -7.35
N ALA A 22 -0.38 -4.70 -6.38
CA ALA A 22 0.70 -4.13 -5.61
C ALA A 22 1.47 -5.18 -4.80
N GLY A 23 0.77 -6.12 -4.17
CA GLY A 23 1.39 -7.23 -3.45
C GLY A 23 2.14 -8.20 -4.36
N LEU A 24 1.57 -8.54 -5.52
CA LEU A 24 2.24 -9.38 -6.51
C LEU A 24 3.52 -8.71 -7.05
N LEU A 25 3.45 -7.40 -7.34
CA LEU A 25 4.59 -6.63 -7.83
C LEU A 25 5.69 -6.53 -6.78
N ALA A 26 5.35 -6.19 -5.54
CA ALA A 26 6.29 -6.10 -4.42
C ALA A 26 7.00 -7.44 -4.19
N LYS A 27 6.26 -8.55 -4.19
CA LYS A 27 6.84 -9.90 -4.08
C LYS A 27 7.80 -10.22 -5.24
N LYS A 28 7.42 -9.86 -6.46
CA LYS A 28 8.25 -10.11 -7.65
C LYS A 28 9.54 -9.28 -7.67
N LEU A 29 9.50 -8.06 -7.15
CA LEU A 29 10.65 -7.15 -7.08
C LEU A 29 11.48 -7.31 -5.80
N GLY A 30 10.98 -8.03 -4.79
CA GLY A 30 11.57 -8.07 -3.46
C GLY A 30 11.49 -6.74 -2.73
N TRP A 31 10.46 -5.93 -3.01
CA TRP A 31 10.28 -4.59 -2.45
C TRP A 31 9.28 -4.59 -1.30
N CYS A 32 9.37 -3.58 -0.44
CA CYS A 32 8.35 -3.32 0.58
C CYS A 32 7.05 -2.83 -0.07
N LEU A 33 5.92 -3.29 0.47
CA LEU A 33 4.59 -2.81 0.10
C LEU A 33 4.07 -1.87 1.20
N LEU A 34 3.59 -0.69 0.81
CA LEU A 34 2.84 0.21 1.68
C LEU A 34 1.36 0.20 1.27
N ASP A 35 0.51 -0.49 2.04
CA ASP A 35 -0.95 -0.51 1.81
C ASP A 35 -1.62 0.62 2.61
N SER A 36 -1.88 1.75 1.95
CA SER A 36 -2.58 2.88 2.54
C SER A 36 -4.00 2.54 2.99
N GLY A 37 -4.70 1.64 2.27
CA GLY A 37 -6.05 1.22 2.62
C GLY A 37 -6.09 0.44 3.93
N ALA A 38 -5.08 -0.41 4.19
CA ALA A 38 -4.95 -1.10 5.46
C ALA A 38 -4.71 -0.12 6.63
N LEU A 39 -3.85 0.88 6.43
CA LEU A 39 -3.59 1.92 7.45
C LEU A 39 -4.85 2.70 7.80
N TYR A 40 -5.63 3.14 6.80
CA TYR A 40 -6.88 3.85 7.06
C TYR A 40 -7.92 3.00 7.79
N ARG A 41 -8.04 1.70 7.45
CA ARG A 41 -8.93 0.78 8.18
C ARG A 41 -8.49 0.56 9.62
N LEU A 42 -7.19 0.40 9.85
CA LEU A 42 -6.62 0.25 11.20
C LEU A 42 -6.88 1.51 12.03
N LEU A 43 -6.64 2.70 11.45
CA LEU A 43 -6.89 3.97 12.11
C LEU A 43 -8.37 4.13 12.47
N ALA A 44 -9.28 3.86 11.53
CA ALA A 44 -10.71 3.93 11.78
C ALA A 44 -11.14 2.94 12.88
N PHE A 45 -10.57 1.74 12.91
CA PHE A 45 -10.81 0.78 13.99
C PHE A 45 -10.30 1.30 15.34
N ALA A 46 -9.07 1.80 15.42
CA ALA A 46 -8.50 2.35 16.65
C ALA A 46 -9.36 3.51 17.18
N ALA A 47 -9.76 4.45 16.31
CA ALA A 47 -10.59 5.58 16.67
C ALA A 47 -11.99 5.20 17.20
N ARG A 48 -12.53 4.04 16.81
CA ARG A 48 -13.81 3.52 17.32
C ARG A 48 -13.70 2.84 18.69
N ASN A 49 -12.50 2.49 19.15
CA ASN A 49 -12.25 1.82 20.43
C ASN A 49 -11.70 2.79 21.51
N HIS A 50 -11.68 4.09 21.23
CA HIS A 50 -11.41 5.17 22.19
C HIS A 50 -12.71 5.86 22.58
#